data_AF-A0A954B6M5-F1
#
_entry.id   AF-A0A954B6M5-F1
#
_cell.length_a   1.000
_cell.length_b   1.000
_cell.length_c   1.000
_cell.angle_alpha   90.00
_cell.angle_beta   90.00
_cell.angle_gamma   90.00
#
_symmetry.space_group_name_H-M   'P 1'
#
loop_
_entity.id
_entity.type
_entity.pdbx_description
1 polymer ?
#
loop_
_entity_poly.entity_id
_entity_poly.type
_entity_poly.pdbx_seq_one_letter_code
_entity_poly.pdbx_strand_id
1 'polypeptide(L)' 'HGTPAELAARAAGQTVEAYCRDQHAIQKKAGDEFGLSFDYFGRSSSLQNARLTQHFAAVLEGNGLIEERVDNQI' A
#
# COMPACT_ATOMS: atom_id res chain seq x y z
N HIS A 1 -1.34 0.74 2.43
CA HIS A 1 -2.22 -0.40 2.76
C HIS A 1 -1.95 -0.85 4.18
N GLY A 2 -2.87 -1.62 4.75
CA GLY A 2 -2.69 -2.29 6.02
C GLY A 2 -3.22 -1.52 7.23
N THR A 3 -3.37 -2.25 8.33
CA THR A 3 -3.98 -1.80 9.59
C THR A 3 -3.39 -0.49 10.12
N PRO A 4 -2.06 -0.23 10.09
CA PRO A 4 -1.53 1.04 10.58
C PRO A 4 -2.09 2.26 9.85
N ALA A 5 -2.28 2.20 8.53
CA ALA A 5 -2.84 3.29 7.75
C ALA A 5 -4.33 3.52 8.06
N GLU A 6 -5.08 2.44 8.29
CA GLU A 6 -6.50 2.50 8.67
C GLU A 6 -6.70 3.12 10.06
N LEU A 7 -5.88 2.71 11.04
CA LEU A 7 -5.89 3.26 12.38
C LEU A 7 -5.52 4.75 12.40
N ALA A 8 -4.50 5.15 11.64
CA ALA A 8 -4.06 6.53 11.56
C ALA A 8 -5.10 7.42 10.86
N ALA A 9 -5.71 6.95 9.77
CA ALA A 9 -6.79 7.66 9.09
C ALA A 9 -8.00 7.86 10.02
N ARG A 10 -8.38 6.82 10.77
CA ARG A 10 -9.45 6.90 11.78
C ARG A 10 -9.12 7.90 12.88
N ALA A 11 -7.90 7.88 13.39
CA ALA A 11 -7.44 8.86 14.40
C ALA A 11 -7.45 10.30 13.86
N ALA A 12 -7.19 10.49 12.57
CA ALA A 12 -7.25 11.78 11.89
C ALA A 12 -8.67 12.20 11.47
N GLY A 13 -9.69 11.36 11.66
CA GLY A 13 -11.06 11.63 11.20
C GLY A 13 -11.19 11.67 9.67
N GLN A 14 -10.29 11.02 8.94
CA GLN A 14 -10.24 10.99 7.47
C GLN A 14 -10.63 9.62 6.92
N THR A 15 -11.03 9.58 5.65
CA THR A 15 -11.03 8.31 4.91
C THR A 15 -9.59 7.84 4.70
N VAL A 16 -9.38 6.52 4.65
CA VAL A 16 -8.05 5.92 4.43
C VAL A 16 -7.43 6.41 3.13
N GLU A 17 -8.25 6.59 2.09
CA GLU A 17 -7.82 7.13 0.80
C GLU A 17 -7.29 8.57 0.93
N ALA A 18 -8.06 9.45 1.59
CA ALA A 18 -7.65 10.84 1.78
C ALA A 18 -6.37 10.93 2.61
N TYR A 19 -6.31 10.20 3.73
CA TYR A 19 -5.12 10.14 4.58
C TYR A 19 -3.89 9.67 3.79
N CYS A 20 -3.99 8.57 3.05
CA CYS A 20 -2.86 8.04 2.28
C CYS A 20 -2.43 8.98 1.13
N ARG A 21 -3.37 9.72 0.53
CA ARG A 21 -3.06 10.73 -0.49
C ARG A 21 -2.28 11.91 0.12
N ASP A 22 -2.69 12.38 1.29
CA ASP A 22 -2.01 13.47 2.00
C ASP A 22 -0.61 13.04 2.41
N GLN A 23 -0.47 11.84 3.00
CA GLN A 23 0.82 11.28 3.39
C GLN A 23 1.76 11.08 2.20
N HIS A 24 1.25 10.63 1.05
CA HIS A 24 2.04 10.50 -0.18
C HIS A 24 2.60 11.85 -0.64
N ALA A 25 1.78 12.91 -0.62
CA ALA A 25 2.22 14.25 -0.98
C ALA A 25 3.28 14.80 0.00
N ILE A 26 3.08 14.59 1.31
CA ILE A 26 4.04 14.99 2.36
C ILE A 26 5.39 14.29 2.15
N GLN A 27 5.38 12.97 1.92
CA GLN A 27 6.60 12.19 1.73
C GLN A 27 7.33 12.59 0.43
N LYS A 28 6.59 12.81 -0.66
CA LYS A 28 7.18 13.30 -1.91
C LYS A 28 7.88 14.64 -1.68
N LYS A 29 7.19 15.59 -1.06
CA LYS A 29 7.73 16.92 -0.76
C LYS A 29 8.98 16.83 0.10
N ALA A 30 8.98 16.01 1.15
CA ALA A 30 10.14 15.81 2.01
C ALA A 30 11.34 15.25 1.21
N GLY A 31 11.11 14.33 0.28
CA GLY A 31 12.14 13.82 -0.62
C GLY A 31 12.70 14.90 -1.54
N ASP A 32 11.84 15.71 -2.16
CA ASP A 32 12.23 16.83 -3.02
C ASP A 32 13.08 17.85 -2.22
N GLU A 33 12.67 18.18 -0.99
CA GLU A 33 13.40 19.11 -0.09
C GLU A 33 14.75 18.54 0.38
N PHE A 34 14.88 17.22 0.44
CA PHE A 34 16.14 16.54 0.74
C PHE A 34 17.04 16.40 -0.50
N GLY A 35 16.65 16.96 -1.65
CA GLY A 35 17.40 16.87 -2.89
C GLY A 35 17.35 15.50 -3.56
N LEU A 36 16.41 14.64 -3.16
CA LEU A 36 16.17 13.37 -3.84
C LEU A 36 15.43 13.64 -5.16
N SER A 37 15.84 12.95 -6.21
CA SER A 37 15.22 13.03 -7.53
C SER A 37 14.77 11.64 -7.96
N PHE A 38 13.45 11.44 -7.98
CA PHE A 38 12.85 10.19 -8.43
C PHE A 38 12.21 10.40 -9.79
N ASP A 39 12.53 9.53 -10.75
CA ASP A 39 11.84 9.51 -12.05
C ASP A 39 10.35 9.17 -11.89
N TYR A 40 10.02 8.37 -10.86
CA TYR A 40 8.66 7.99 -10.54
C TYR A 40 8.47 7.77 -9.04
N PHE A 41 7.64 8.61 -8.40
CA PHE A 41 7.26 8.49 -6.99
C PHE A 41 5.87 7.84 -6.86
N GLY A 42 5.82 6.52 -7.01
CA GLY A 42 4.59 5.74 -7.12
C GLY A 42 3.81 5.54 -5.81
N ARG A 43 2.70 4.77 -5.92
CA ARG A 43 1.88 4.35 -4.77
C ARG A 43 1.33 2.93 -4.97
N SER A 44 1.32 2.14 -3.90
CA SER A 44 0.79 0.76 -3.91
C SER A 44 -0.73 0.67 -4.07
N SER A 45 -1.45 1.77 -3.87
CA SER A 45 -2.90 1.88 -4.11
C SER A 45 -3.26 2.27 -5.56
N SER A 46 -2.30 2.25 -6.48
CA SER A 46 -2.58 2.41 -7.91
C SER A 46 -3.31 1.18 -8.48
N LEU A 47 -4.13 1.39 -9.52
CA LEU A 47 -4.86 0.30 -10.19
C LEU A 47 -3.90 -0.71 -10.83
N GLN A 48 -2.75 -0.24 -11.33
CA GLN A 48 -1.71 -1.08 -11.91
C GLN A 48 -1.12 -2.01 -10.85
N ASN A 49 -0.76 -1.48 -9.67
CA ASN A 49 -0.22 -2.30 -8.58
C ASN A 49 -1.27 -3.31 -8.09
N ALA A 50 -2.53 -2.87 -7.92
CA ALA A 50 -3.62 -3.76 -7.51
C ALA A 50 -3.81 -4.94 -8.47
N ARG A 51 -3.84 -4.68 -9.79
CA ARG A 51 -3.92 -5.74 -10.82
C ARG A 51 -2.72 -6.68 -10.76
N LEU A 52 -1.51 -6.13 -10.63
CA LEU A 52 -0.28 -6.92 -10.63
C LEU A 52 -0.17 -7.82 -9.41
N THR A 53 -0.51 -7.32 -8.20
CA THR A 53 -0.49 -8.16 -6.99
C THR A 53 -1.53 -9.27 -7.02
N GLN A 54 -2.72 -9.01 -7.58
CA GLN A 54 -3.74 -10.05 -7.77
C GLN A 54 -3.29 -11.10 -8.79
N HIS A 55 -2.64 -10.67 -9.88
CA HIS A 55 -2.05 -11.59 -10.84
C HIS A 55 -1.00 -12.51 -10.19
N PHE A 56 -0.09 -11.97 -9.39
CA PHE A 56 0.89 -12.78 -8.69
C PHE A 56 0.26 -13.78 -7.73
N ALA A 57 -0.76 -13.37 -6.96
CA ALA A 57 -1.48 -14.28 -6.07
C ALA A 57 -2.09 -15.47 -6.83
N ALA A 58 -2.78 -15.20 -7.95
CA ALA A 58 -3.38 -16.23 -8.77
C ALA A 58 -2.35 -17.18 -9.41
N VAL A 59 -1.19 -16.66 -9.83
CA VAL A 59 -0.10 -17.48 -10.38
C VAL A 59 0.51 -18.38 -9.30
N LEU A 60 0.74 -17.84 -8.10
CA LEU A 60 1.28 -18.62 -6.98
C LEU A 60 0.33 -19.74 -6.58
N GLU A 61 -0.97 -19.44 -6.48
CA GLU A 61 -2.01 -20.43 -6.19
C GLU A 61 -2.09 -21.50 -7.28
N GLY A 62 -2.14 -21.10 -8.56
CA GLY A 62 -2.22 -22.01 -9.69
C GLY A 62 -1.01 -22.93 -9.86
N ASN A 63 0.15 -22.57 -9.28
CA ASN A 63 1.35 -23.41 -9.26
C ASN A 63 1.53 -24.19 -7.95
N GLY A 64 0.58 -24.11 -7.01
CA GLY A 64 0.67 -24.79 -5.71
C GLY A 64 1.81 -24.27 -4.83
N LEU A 65 2.20 -23.00 -4.99
CA LEU A 65 3.30 -22.37 -4.25
C LEU A 65 2.84 -21.61 -3.00
N ILE A 66 1.53 -21.55 -2.78
CA ILE A 66 0.91 -21.03 -1.56
C ILE A 66 -0.22 -21.98 -1.14
N GLU A 67 -0.53 -21.98 0.15
CA GLU A 67 -1.57 -22.81 0.73
C GLU A 67 -2.32 -22.02 1.82
N GLU A 68 -3.57 -22.42 2.07
CA GLU A 68 -4.35 -21.87 3.17
C GLU A 68 -3.86 -22.44 4.51
N ARG A 69 -3.70 -21.57 5.51
CA ARG A 69 -3.31 -21.93 6.87
C ARG A 69 -4.24 -21.26 7.88
N VAL A 70 -4.61 -22.01 8.91
CA VAL A 70 -5.34 -21.48 10.06
C VAL A 70 -4.34 -20.98 11.09
N ASP A 71 -4.50 -19.74 11.52
CA ASP A 71 -3.73 -19.13 12.60
C ASP A 71 -4.67 -18.60 13.69
N ASN A 72 -4.21 -18.59 14.94
CA ASN A 72 -4.99 -18.11 16.07
C ASN A 72 -4.76 -16.61 16.26
N GLN A 73 -5.75 -15.79 15.91
CA GLN A 73 -5.67 -14.33 16.03
C GLN A 73 -6.14 -13.87 17.42
N ILE A 74 -5.41 -12.91 18.01
CA ILE A 74 -5.71 -12.28 19.31
C ILE A 74 -6.21 -10.85 19.15
#